data_AF-A0A3L7VSN3-F1
#
_entry.id   AF-A0A3L7VSN3-F1
#
_cell.length_a   1.000
_cell.length_b   1.000
_cell.length_c   1.000
_cell.angle_alpha   90.00
_cell.angle_beta   90.00
_cell.angle_gamma   90.00
#
_symmetry.space_group_name_H-M   'P 1'
#
loop_
_entity.id
_entity.type
_entity.pdbx_description
1 polymer ?
#
loop_
_entity_poly.entity_id
_entity_poly.type
_entity_poly.pdbx_seq_one_letter_code
_entity_poly.pdbx_strand_id
1 'polypeptide(L)'
;MEFSDIAAALEDIQDVLESEHAALEAQIKEALNARTYDVLKQLTPRIEAIEAFRGRVMTLNTDWQKTFAKKRRSGEKLSRGLRTAQEAFFKPILVALVARGGSARKSDIVADLEAMMGATLTAHDRMALPSNPNEIRWQNTVAWARHDLRLAGRIKDDSPQGIWEISDVGREWVNGG
;
A
#
# COMPACT_ATOMS: atom_id res chain seq x y z
N MET A 1 -23.93 10.30 13.50
CA MET A 1 -22.74 9.85 12.75
C MET A 1 -21.83 9.23 13.77
N GLU A 2 -21.75 7.91 13.74
CA GLU A 2 -20.97 7.12 14.69
C GLU A 2 -19.48 7.24 14.36
N PHE A 3 -18.61 7.01 15.35
CA PHE A 3 -17.14 7.01 15.14
C PHE A 3 -16.71 6.08 14.00
N SER A 4 -17.43 4.96 13.82
CA SER A 4 -17.22 3.99 12.74
C SER A 4 -17.51 4.57 11.35
N ASP A 5 -18.44 5.52 11.22
CA ASP A 5 -18.85 6.09 9.93
C ASP A 5 -17.73 6.97 9.35
N ILE A 6 -17.04 7.72 10.21
CA ILE A 6 -15.94 8.61 9.78
C ILE A 6 -14.68 7.78 9.47
N ALA A 7 -14.39 6.76 10.27
CA ALA A 7 -13.28 5.85 9.98
C ALA A 7 -13.49 5.13 8.64
N ALA A 8 -14.70 4.61 8.37
CA ALA A 8 -15.04 4.00 7.10
C ALA A 8 -14.91 4.99 5.93
N ALA A 9 -15.42 6.22 6.08
CA ALA A 9 -15.33 7.23 5.03
C ALA A 9 -13.87 7.62 4.71
N LEU A 10 -13.01 7.72 5.73
CA LEU A 10 -11.59 8.00 5.52
C LEU A 10 -10.88 6.82 4.82
N GLU A 11 -11.26 5.59 5.12
CA GLU A 11 -10.75 4.40 4.43
C GLU A 11 -11.21 4.40 2.96
N ASP A 12 -12.49 4.65 2.68
CA ASP A 12 -13.01 4.73 1.30
C ASP A 12 -12.29 5.83 0.49
N ILE A 13 -12.00 6.98 1.09
CA ILE A 13 -11.18 8.03 0.45
C ILE A 13 -9.79 7.49 0.13
N GLN A 14 -9.15 6.77 1.07
CA GLN A 14 -7.85 6.17 0.81
C GLN A 14 -7.92 5.21 -0.37
N ASP A 15 -8.93 4.35 -0.46
CA ASP A 15 -9.06 3.39 -1.55
C ASP A 15 -9.25 4.05 -2.91
N VAL A 16 -10.04 5.13 -2.98
CA VAL A 16 -10.18 5.92 -4.22
C VAL A 16 -8.83 6.52 -4.63
N LEU A 17 -8.08 7.10 -3.70
CA LEU A 17 -6.75 7.64 -4.01
C LEU A 17 -5.77 6.56 -4.43
N GLU A 18 -5.86 5.39 -3.80
CA GLU A 18 -5.03 4.25 -4.13
C GLU A 18 -5.30 3.76 -5.57
N SER A 19 -6.57 3.71 -5.98
CA SER A 19 -7.01 3.37 -7.34
C SER A 19 -6.56 4.41 -8.38
N GLU A 20 -6.70 5.70 -8.08
CA GLU A 20 -6.34 6.79 -9.00
C GLU A 20 -4.82 6.87 -9.22
N HIS A 21 -4.01 6.64 -8.18
CA HIS A 21 -2.56 6.56 -8.33
C HIS A 21 -2.14 5.38 -9.20
N ALA A 22 -2.72 4.20 -8.98
CA ALA A 22 -2.43 3.02 -9.80
C ALA A 22 -2.76 3.28 -11.28
N ALA A 23 -3.86 3.97 -11.56
CA ALA A 23 -4.25 4.39 -12.90
C ALA A 23 -3.25 5.40 -13.51
N LEU A 24 -2.78 6.39 -12.74
CA LEU A 24 -1.75 7.34 -13.19
C LEU A 24 -0.41 6.64 -13.44
N GLU A 25 0.02 5.73 -12.56
CA GLU A 25 1.24 4.94 -12.77
C GLU A 25 1.16 4.14 -14.08
N ALA A 26 0.00 3.54 -14.38
CA ALA A 26 -0.19 2.80 -15.63
C ALA A 26 -0.06 3.72 -16.85
N GLN A 27 -0.69 4.90 -16.82
CA GLN A 27 -0.57 5.91 -17.89
C GLN A 27 0.85 6.43 -18.06
N ILE A 28 1.59 6.66 -16.97
CA ILE A 28 3.01 7.07 -17.01
C ILE A 28 3.86 5.98 -17.67
N LYS A 29 3.66 4.71 -17.29
CA LYS A 29 4.37 3.57 -17.89
C LYS A 29 4.10 3.48 -19.40
N GLU A 30 2.85 3.64 -19.81
CA GLU A 30 2.47 3.65 -21.22
C GLU A 30 3.13 4.79 -21.99
N ALA A 31 3.09 6.02 -21.45
CA ALA A 31 3.71 7.19 -22.06
C ALA A 31 5.25 7.08 -22.17
N LEU A 32 5.92 6.44 -21.20
CA LEU A 32 7.34 6.13 -21.27
C LEU A 32 7.64 5.15 -22.41
N ASN A 33 6.86 4.06 -22.51
CA ASN A 33 7.02 3.07 -23.57
C ASN A 33 6.80 3.68 -24.96
N ALA A 34 5.79 4.54 -25.08
CA ALA A 34 5.47 5.27 -26.31
C ALA A 34 6.42 6.44 -26.59
N ARG A 35 7.32 6.79 -25.65
CA ARG A 35 8.23 7.95 -25.71
C ARG A 35 7.50 9.28 -25.93
N THR A 36 6.27 9.40 -25.42
CA THR A 36 5.44 10.61 -25.53
C THR A 36 5.71 11.55 -24.36
N TYR A 37 6.81 12.30 -24.43
CA TYR A 37 7.27 13.16 -23.34
C TYR A 37 6.28 14.26 -22.94
N ASP A 38 5.45 14.75 -23.86
CA ASP A 38 4.45 15.77 -23.53
C ASP A 38 3.32 15.22 -22.65
N VAL A 39 2.95 13.95 -22.85
CA VAL A 39 2.02 13.26 -21.95
C VAL A 39 2.67 13.09 -20.57
N LEU A 40 3.95 12.72 -20.50
CA LEU A 40 4.66 12.61 -19.22
C LEU A 40 4.68 13.94 -18.45
N LYS A 41 4.94 15.07 -19.13
CA LYS A 41 4.89 16.41 -18.50
C LYS A 41 3.52 16.74 -17.90
N GLN A 42 2.44 16.17 -18.43
CA GLN A 42 1.09 16.36 -17.90
C GLN A 42 0.74 15.41 -16.75
N LEU A 43 1.29 14.18 -16.77
CA LEU A 43 1.00 13.16 -15.76
C LEU A 43 1.82 13.34 -14.48
N THR A 44 3.09 13.76 -14.58
CA THR A 44 3.98 13.89 -13.42
C THR A 44 3.41 14.81 -12.31
N PRO A 45 2.91 16.02 -12.60
CA PRO A 45 2.33 16.87 -11.55
C PRO A 45 1.08 16.26 -10.90
N ARG A 46 0.34 15.41 -11.63
CA ARG A 46 -0.87 14.76 -11.12
C ARG A 46 -0.52 13.65 -10.14
N ILE A 47 0.49 12.83 -10.43
CA ILE A 47 0.91 11.77 -9.50
C ILE A 47 1.50 12.36 -8.22
N GLU A 48 2.30 13.43 -8.32
CA GLU A 48 2.79 14.19 -7.17
C GLU A 48 1.65 14.76 -6.32
N ALA A 49 0.62 15.32 -6.96
CA ALA A 49 -0.55 15.85 -6.27
C ALA A 49 -1.34 14.76 -5.53
N ILE A 50 -1.51 13.57 -6.12
CA ILE A 50 -2.17 12.43 -5.46
C ILE A 50 -1.36 11.97 -4.25
N GLU A 51 -0.04 11.83 -4.38
CA GLU A 51 0.83 11.43 -3.27
C GLU A 51 0.78 12.43 -2.11
N ALA A 52 0.84 13.73 -2.42
CA ALA A 52 0.73 14.78 -1.41
C ALA A 52 -0.65 14.77 -0.72
N PHE A 53 -1.74 14.56 -1.48
CA PHE A 53 -3.08 14.50 -0.90
C PHE A 53 -3.28 13.23 -0.05
N ARG A 54 -2.78 12.08 -0.50
CA ARG A 54 -2.74 10.85 0.31
C ARG A 54 -2.03 11.08 1.63
N GLY A 55 -0.87 11.71 1.63
CA GLY A 55 -0.14 12.05 2.85
C GLY A 55 -1.00 12.86 3.84
N ARG A 56 -1.76 13.84 3.35
CA ARG A 56 -2.70 14.60 4.18
C ARG A 56 -3.84 13.73 4.72
N VAL A 57 -4.42 12.84 3.91
CA VAL A 57 -5.48 11.92 4.35
C VAL A 57 -4.96 10.93 5.38
N MET A 58 -3.74 10.40 5.24
CA MET A 58 -3.11 9.52 6.23
C MET A 58 -2.86 10.24 7.56
N THR A 59 -2.37 11.48 7.52
CA THR A 59 -2.22 12.32 8.71
C THR A 59 -3.58 12.57 9.37
N LEU A 60 -4.60 12.94 8.58
CA LEU A 60 -5.95 13.15 9.08
C LEU A 60 -6.53 11.90 9.75
N ASN A 61 -6.36 10.72 9.14
CA ASN A 61 -6.79 9.47 9.74
C ASN A 61 -6.02 9.19 11.04
N THR A 62 -4.71 9.38 11.05
CA THR A 62 -3.89 9.20 12.26
C THR A 62 -4.34 10.12 13.40
N ASP A 63 -4.55 11.39 13.11
CA ASP A 63 -5.00 12.38 14.10
C ASP A 63 -6.42 12.10 14.57
N TRP A 64 -7.30 11.66 13.66
CA TRP A 64 -8.65 11.22 14.01
C TRP A 64 -8.61 10.04 14.98
N GLN A 65 -7.83 8.99 14.67
CA GLN A 65 -7.67 7.84 15.55
C GLN A 65 -7.07 8.24 16.91
N LYS A 66 -6.04 9.10 16.95
CA LYS A 66 -5.44 9.53 18.22
C LYS A 66 -6.39 10.34 19.09
N THR A 67 -7.16 11.24 18.47
CA THR A 67 -8.05 12.16 19.18
C THR A 67 -9.32 11.45 19.67
N PHE A 68 -9.86 10.54 18.87
CA PHE A 68 -11.20 9.99 19.10
C PHE A 68 -11.24 8.47 19.39
N ALA A 69 -10.15 7.71 19.19
CA ALA A 69 -10.12 6.31 19.61
C ALA A 69 -10.07 6.22 21.14
N LYS A 70 -11.07 5.57 21.75
CA LYS A 70 -11.08 5.31 23.20
C LYS A 70 -9.87 4.44 23.59
N LYS A 71 -9.19 4.83 24.67
CA LYS A 71 -8.14 4.03 25.33
C LYS A 71 -8.77 2.74 25.88
N ARG A 72 -8.61 1.59 25.20
CA ARG A 72 -9.19 0.29 25.62
C ARG A 72 -8.31 -0.42 26.65
N ARG A 73 -8.94 -1.20 27.53
CA ARG A 73 -8.27 -2.03 28.53
C ARG A 73 -7.63 -3.24 27.86
N SER A 74 -6.46 -3.65 28.35
CA SER A 74 -5.74 -4.84 27.88
C SER A 74 -6.63 -6.08 27.95
N GLY A 75 -6.98 -6.66 26.79
CA GLY A 75 -7.74 -7.91 26.70
C GLY A 75 -8.81 -7.96 25.61
N GLU A 76 -9.24 -6.82 25.06
CA GLU A 76 -10.15 -6.83 23.90
C GLU A 76 -9.37 -7.16 22.61
N LYS A 77 -9.82 -8.21 21.89
CA LYS A 77 -9.33 -8.54 20.55
C LYS A 77 -9.39 -7.30 19.67
N LEU A 78 -8.29 -7.06 18.95
CA LEU A 78 -8.03 -5.89 18.12
C LEU A 78 -9.24 -5.45 17.30
N SER A 79 -9.91 -4.37 17.70
CA SER A 79 -10.54 -3.47 16.74
C SER A 79 -9.48 -2.47 16.27
N ARG A 80 -8.49 -2.95 15.49
CA ARG A 80 -7.78 -2.03 14.58
C ARG A 80 -8.78 -1.64 13.49
N GLY A 81 -8.49 -0.60 12.70
CA GLY A 81 -9.38 -0.08 11.66
C GLY A 81 -10.05 -1.17 10.81
N LEU A 82 -11.09 -0.81 10.05
CA LEU A 82 -11.84 -1.80 9.27
C LEU A 82 -10.88 -2.61 8.37
N ARG A 83 -9.77 -2.00 7.93
CA ARG A 83 -8.66 -2.62 7.18
C ARG A 83 -7.35 -2.85 7.97
N THR A 84 -6.54 -3.79 7.47
CA THR A 84 -5.16 -4.01 7.92
C THR A 84 -4.30 -2.80 7.57
N ALA A 85 -3.57 -2.26 8.56
CA ALA A 85 -2.72 -1.10 8.35
C ALA A 85 -1.64 -1.38 7.28
N GLN A 86 -1.37 -0.41 6.42
CA GLN A 86 -0.41 -0.55 5.33
C GLN A 86 0.99 -0.94 5.82
N GLU A 87 1.44 -0.36 6.93
CA GLU A 87 2.74 -0.62 7.55
C GLU A 87 2.87 -2.07 8.03
N ALA A 88 1.76 -2.76 8.30
CA ALA A 88 1.76 -4.17 8.66
C ALA A 88 2.28 -5.06 7.52
N PHE A 89 2.19 -4.59 6.26
CA PHE A 89 2.71 -5.30 5.10
C PHE A 89 4.22 -5.06 4.85
N PHE A 90 4.84 -4.08 5.50
CA PHE A 90 6.24 -3.70 5.21
C PHE A 90 7.21 -4.86 5.46
N LYS A 91 7.18 -5.43 6.66
CA LYS A 91 8.05 -6.57 7.02
C LYS A 91 7.73 -7.84 6.22
N PRO A 92 6.46 -8.25 6.10
CA PRO A 92 6.09 -9.40 5.28
C PRO A 92 6.56 -9.32 3.82
N ILE A 93 6.45 -8.16 3.16
CA ILE A 93 6.93 -7.97 1.78
C ILE A 93 8.44 -8.24 1.68
N LEU A 94 9.22 -7.63 2.57
CA LEU A 94 10.68 -7.76 2.54
C LEU A 94 11.12 -9.20 2.90
N VAL A 95 10.46 -9.85 3.86
CA VAL A 95 10.71 -11.26 4.20
C VAL A 95 10.40 -12.18 3.01
N ALA A 96 9.28 -11.97 2.31
CA ALA A 96 8.94 -12.73 1.10
C ALA A 96 10.01 -12.58 0.01
N LEU A 97 10.51 -11.36 -0.20
CA LEU A 97 11.61 -11.11 -1.13
C LEU A 97 12.89 -11.83 -0.72
N VAL A 98 13.29 -11.77 0.56
CA VAL A 98 14.48 -12.48 1.06
C VAL A 98 14.35 -13.99 0.86
N ALA A 99 13.20 -14.57 1.20
CA ALA A 99 12.93 -16.00 1.02
C ALA A 99 13.03 -16.45 -0.45
N ARG A 100 12.73 -15.55 -1.40
CA ARG A 100 12.86 -15.79 -2.84
C ARG A 100 14.23 -15.44 -3.42
N GLY A 101 15.25 -15.26 -2.58
CA GLY A 101 16.61 -14.90 -3.03
C GLY A 101 16.82 -13.41 -3.31
N GLY A 102 15.82 -12.57 -3.02
CA GLY A 102 15.88 -11.12 -3.13
C GLY A 102 15.17 -10.51 -4.33
N SER A 103 14.59 -11.32 -5.21
CA SER A 103 13.87 -10.87 -6.41
C SER A 103 12.68 -11.77 -6.68
N ALA A 104 11.51 -11.20 -6.99
CA ALA A 104 10.31 -11.98 -7.28
C ALA A 104 9.28 -11.19 -8.09
N ARG A 105 8.34 -11.89 -8.74
CA ARG A 105 7.18 -11.25 -9.39
C ARG A 105 6.20 -10.74 -8.33
N LYS A 106 5.50 -9.63 -8.63
CA LYS A 106 4.41 -9.10 -7.78
C LYS A 106 3.39 -10.19 -7.41
N SER A 107 2.96 -10.99 -8.39
CA SER A 107 1.98 -12.07 -8.19
C SER A 107 2.43 -13.07 -7.12
N ASP A 108 3.72 -13.40 -7.13
CA ASP A 108 4.27 -14.42 -6.26
C ASP A 108 4.43 -13.90 -4.83
N ILE A 109 4.83 -12.64 -4.69
CA ILE A 109 4.86 -11.94 -3.39
C ILE A 109 3.45 -11.84 -2.81
N VAL A 110 2.44 -11.47 -3.61
CA VAL A 110 1.05 -11.42 -3.16
C VAL A 110 0.59 -12.80 -2.65
N ALA A 111 0.90 -13.88 -3.38
CA ALA A 111 0.56 -15.23 -2.93
C ALA A 111 1.23 -15.60 -1.59
N ASP A 112 2.51 -15.24 -1.41
CA ASP A 112 3.20 -15.49 -0.14
C ASP A 112 2.59 -14.69 1.02
N LEU A 113 2.19 -13.45 0.77
CA LEU A 113 1.55 -12.59 1.77
C LEU A 113 0.19 -13.12 2.18
N GLU A 114 -0.61 -13.65 1.26
CA GLU A 114 -1.87 -14.33 1.59
C GLU A 114 -1.61 -15.51 2.56
N ALA A 115 -0.57 -16.30 2.31
CA ALA A 115 -0.19 -17.40 3.19
C ALA A 115 0.34 -16.92 4.56
N MET A 116 1.16 -15.86 4.60
CA MET A 116 1.76 -15.34 5.83
C MET A 116 0.78 -14.56 6.70
N MET A 117 -0.09 -13.76 6.07
CA MET A 117 -0.93 -12.76 6.72
C MET A 117 -2.41 -13.11 6.69
N GLY A 118 -2.82 -14.24 6.11
CA GLY A 118 -4.23 -14.58 5.91
C GLY A 118 -5.10 -14.50 7.17
N ALA A 119 -4.54 -14.83 8.34
CA ALA A 119 -5.22 -14.70 9.64
C ALA A 119 -5.23 -13.27 10.21
N THR A 120 -4.36 -12.39 9.72
CA THR A 120 -4.30 -10.96 10.06
C THR A 120 -5.27 -10.14 9.21
N LEU A 121 -5.49 -10.54 7.95
CA LEU A 121 -6.41 -9.87 7.04
C LEU A 121 -7.86 -9.93 7.57
N THR A 122 -8.49 -8.77 7.60
CA THR A 122 -9.88 -8.58 8.02
C THR A 122 -10.86 -9.00 6.92
N ALA A 123 -12.16 -9.02 7.23
CA ALA A 123 -13.18 -9.21 6.20
C ALA A 123 -13.20 -8.04 5.19
N HIS A 124 -12.93 -6.81 5.63
CA HIS A 124 -12.91 -5.64 4.77
C HIS A 124 -11.75 -5.68 3.77
N ASP A 125 -10.56 -6.09 4.24
CA ASP A 125 -9.37 -6.29 3.42
C ASP A 125 -9.61 -7.17 2.20
N ARG A 126 -10.50 -8.16 2.35
CA ARG A 126 -10.84 -9.17 1.33
C ARG A 126 -11.95 -8.73 0.38
N MET A 127 -12.54 -7.56 0.60
CA MET A 127 -13.55 -7.01 -0.31
C MET A 127 -12.90 -6.48 -1.59
N ALA A 128 -13.67 -6.45 -2.67
CA ALA A 128 -13.28 -5.78 -3.89
C ALA A 128 -13.29 -4.25 -3.70
N LEU A 129 -12.45 -3.56 -4.48
CA LEU A 129 -12.49 -2.10 -4.54
C LEU A 129 -13.80 -1.62 -5.22
N PRO A 130 -14.48 -0.60 -4.68
CA PRO A 130 -15.66 -0.02 -5.32
C PRO A 130 -15.35 0.55 -6.73
N SER A 131 -14.14 1.10 -6.92
CA SER A 131 -13.69 1.65 -8.19
C SER A 131 -13.31 0.58 -9.22
N ASN A 132 -12.84 -0.58 -8.77
CA ASN A 132 -12.44 -1.69 -9.61
C ASN A 132 -12.79 -3.04 -8.95
N PRO A 133 -13.96 -3.62 -9.28
CA PRO A 133 -14.41 -4.87 -8.67
C PRO A 133 -13.49 -6.08 -8.89
N ASN A 134 -12.52 -6.00 -9.81
CA ASN A 134 -11.57 -7.07 -10.09
C ASN A 134 -10.33 -7.03 -9.19
N GLU A 135 -10.18 -5.99 -8.37
CA GLU A 135 -9.02 -5.81 -7.49
C GLU A 135 -9.44 -5.86 -6.02
N ILE A 136 -8.72 -6.67 -5.24
CA ILE A 136 -8.99 -6.88 -3.82
C ILE A 136 -8.25 -5.80 -3.02
N ARG A 137 -8.94 -5.17 -2.06
CA ARG A 137 -8.44 -4.03 -1.29
C ARG A 137 -7.03 -4.26 -0.73
N TRP A 138 -6.80 -5.39 -0.05
CA TRP A 138 -5.49 -5.65 0.57
C TRP A 138 -4.35 -5.79 -0.44
N GLN A 139 -4.62 -6.26 -1.66
CA GLN A 139 -3.60 -6.37 -2.71
C GLN A 139 -3.19 -5.00 -3.24
N ASN A 140 -4.14 -4.06 -3.30
CA ASN A 140 -3.87 -2.67 -3.63
C ASN A 140 -3.05 -2.01 -2.52
N THR A 141 -3.43 -2.23 -1.25
CA THR A 141 -2.65 -1.78 -0.09
C THR A 141 -1.21 -2.33 -0.10
N VAL A 142 -1.01 -3.57 -0.54
CA VAL A 142 0.34 -4.16 -0.73
C VAL A 142 1.13 -3.45 -1.83
N ALA A 143 0.50 -3.04 -2.93
CA ALA A 143 1.16 -2.26 -3.98
C ALA A 143 1.68 -0.91 -3.44
N TRP A 144 0.88 -0.25 -2.60
CA TRP A 144 1.25 0.97 -1.91
C TRP A 144 2.31 0.78 -0.83
N ALA A 145 2.22 -0.31 -0.07
CA ALA A 145 3.27 -0.66 0.87
C ALA A 145 4.62 -0.82 0.15
N ARG A 146 4.64 -1.45 -1.02
CA ARG A 146 5.84 -1.51 -1.87
C ARG A 146 6.27 -0.13 -2.36
N HIS A 147 5.33 0.73 -2.75
CA HIS A 147 5.65 2.09 -3.17
C HIS A 147 6.40 2.86 -2.06
N ASP A 148 5.90 2.80 -0.83
CA ASP A 148 6.53 3.48 0.31
C ASP A 148 7.87 2.83 0.70
N LEU A 149 7.99 1.50 0.62
CA LEU A 149 9.26 0.81 0.80
C LEU A 149 10.31 1.21 -0.24
N ARG A 150 9.89 1.43 -1.50
CA ARG A 150 10.75 1.94 -2.58
C ARG A 150 11.21 3.37 -2.29
N LEU A 151 10.29 4.27 -1.92
CA LEU A 151 10.65 5.64 -1.53
C LEU A 151 11.62 5.68 -0.34
N ALA A 152 11.48 4.73 0.60
CA ALA A 152 12.38 4.58 1.72
C ALA A 152 13.71 3.85 1.38
N GLY A 153 13.95 3.52 0.10
CA GLY A 153 15.16 2.86 -0.36
C GLY A 153 15.31 1.40 0.06
N ARG A 154 14.25 0.75 0.57
CA ARG A 154 14.25 -0.66 1.02
C ARG A 154 13.94 -1.66 -0.10
N ILE A 155 13.28 -1.19 -1.15
CA ILE A 155 13.05 -1.90 -2.41
C ILE A 155 13.71 -1.05 -3.51
N LYS A 156 14.32 -1.70 -4.50
CA LYS A 156 14.96 -1.02 -5.62
C LYS A 156 13.93 -0.26 -6.47
N ASP A 157 14.33 0.89 -7.00
CA ASP A 157 13.52 1.72 -7.89
C ASP A 157 13.76 1.44 -9.38
N ASP A 158 14.85 0.77 -9.71
CA ASP A 158 15.29 0.40 -11.07
C ASP A 158 14.98 -1.06 -11.47
N SER A 159 14.15 -1.76 -10.69
CA SER A 159 13.76 -3.14 -10.99
C SER A 159 12.98 -3.29 -12.31
N PRO A 160 13.13 -4.42 -13.02
CA PRO A 160 12.34 -4.74 -14.20
C PRO A 160 10.83 -4.71 -13.93
N GLN A 161 10.05 -4.44 -14.98
CA GLN A 161 8.60 -4.37 -14.87
C GLN A 161 8.00 -5.66 -14.31
N GLY A 162 7.15 -5.52 -13.29
CA GLY A 162 6.48 -6.66 -12.63
C GLY A 162 7.36 -7.44 -11.67
N ILE A 163 8.65 -7.09 -11.56
CA ILE A 163 9.61 -7.67 -10.63
C ILE A 163 9.88 -6.70 -9.49
N TRP A 164 9.90 -7.21 -8.28
CA TRP A 164 10.30 -6.49 -7.08
C TRP A 164 11.62 -7.04 -6.59
N GLU A 165 12.56 -6.15 -6.25
CA GLU A 165 13.84 -6.53 -5.67
C GLU A 165 14.08 -5.80 -4.36
N ILE A 166 14.56 -6.53 -3.36
CA ILE A 166 15.00 -5.95 -2.10
C ILE A 166 16.37 -5.29 -2.28
N SER A 167 16.55 -4.11 -1.67
CA SER A 167 17.87 -3.46 -1.58
C SER A 167 18.66 -3.97 -0.38
N ASP A 168 19.95 -3.60 -0.29
CA ASP A 168 20.76 -3.94 0.89
C ASP A 168 20.21 -3.29 2.17
N VAL A 169 19.75 -2.03 2.08
CA VAL A 169 19.04 -1.33 3.17
C VAL A 169 17.80 -2.12 3.61
N GLY A 170 17.05 -2.69 2.66
CA GLY A 170 15.91 -3.54 2.96
C GLY A 170 16.29 -4.83 3.69
N ARG A 171 17.40 -5.48 3.29
CA ARG A 171 17.91 -6.69 3.93
C ARG A 171 18.37 -6.41 5.36
N GLU A 172 19.11 -5.32 5.57
CA GLU A 172 19.54 -4.88 6.90
C GLU A 172 18.33 -4.62 7.81
N TRP A 173 17.30 -3.95 7.28
CA TRP A 173 16.08 -3.66 8.04
C TRP A 173 15.34 -4.92 8.49
N VAL A 174 15.33 -6.00 7.69
CA VAL A 174 14.74 -7.29 8.08
C VAL A 174 15.56 -7.99 9.17
N ASN A 175 16.89 -7.92 9.08
CA ASN A 175 17.82 -8.64 9.97
C ASN A 175 18.12 -7.91 11.29
N GLY A 176 18.01 -6.58 11.32
CA GLY A 176 18.36 -5.72 12.44
C GLY A 176 17.19 -5.11 13.21
N GLY A 177 15.96 -5.56 12.95
CA GLY A 177 14.72 -5.03 13.54
C GLY A 177 14.05 -5.93 14.56
#